data_AF-V2Q4N7-F1
#
_entry.id   AF-V2Q4N7-F1
#
_cell.length_a   1.000
_cell.length_b   1.000
_cell.length_c   1.000
_cell.angle_alpha   90.00
_cell.angle_beta   90.00
_cell.angle_gamma   90.00
#
_symmetry.space_group_name_H-M   'P 1'
#
loop_
_entity.id
_entity.type
_entity.pdbx_description
1 polymer ?
#
loop_
_entity_poly.entity_id
_entity_poly.type
_entity_poly.pdbx_seq_one_letter_code
_entity_poly.pdbx_strand_id
1 'polypeptide(L)'
;MGNGYKTDNNVYTFSYCHLKEFDHKLIGTKKEVKAGDLIGYTGSSGNAKGSDSPHLHIEIRSIGAEGLGGLDKKINPACFFDFKYPSNEIAPCNKWSDHKSIDDFFSDKNPYKEYIKTNFTEQYDYVAKKYKKK
;
A
#
# COMPACT_ATOMS: atom_id res chain seq x y z
N MET A 1 12.40 1.75 -17.83
CA MET A 1 11.73 0.63 -17.15
C MET A 1 12.80 -0.35 -16.69
N GLY A 2 12.91 -0.60 -15.39
CA GLY A 2 13.99 -1.42 -14.80
C GLY A 2 13.74 -2.92 -14.97
N ASN A 3 14.82 -3.67 -15.20
CA ASN A 3 14.85 -5.12 -15.43
C ASN A 3 14.39 -5.93 -14.20
N GLY A 4 13.08 -6.01 -13.94
CA GLY A 4 12.51 -6.78 -12.83
C GLY A 4 11.34 -7.63 -13.28
N TYR A 5 11.64 -8.89 -13.64
CA TYR A 5 10.72 -10.01 -13.84
C TYR A 5 9.86 -9.97 -15.12
N LYS A 6 10.36 -10.65 -16.17
CA LYS A 6 9.55 -11.10 -17.29
C LYS A 6 8.61 -12.20 -16.79
N THR A 7 7.30 -11.94 -16.86
CA THR A 7 6.29 -12.98 -16.78
C THR A 7 6.04 -13.46 -18.20
N ASP A 8 5.95 -14.76 -18.43
CA ASP A 8 5.91 -15.30 -19.80
C ASP A 8 4.71 -14.79 -20.65
N ASN A 9 3.66 -14.22 -20.03
CA ASN A 9 2.42 -13.81 -20.72
C ASN A 9 1.85 -12.40 -20.38
N ASN A 10 2.56 -11.50 -19.68
CA ASN A 10 2.06 -10.16 -19.28
C ASN A 10 0.70 -10.16 -18.52
N VAL A 11 0.38 -11.24 -17.79
CA VAL A 11 -0.85 -11.32 -16.99
C VAL A 11 -0.53 -11.13 -15.51
N TYR A 12 -1.28 -10.24 -14.86
CA TYR A 12 -1.09 -9.84 -13.48
C TYR A 12 -2.36 -10.02 -12.65
N THR A 13 -2.18 -10.35 -11.39
CA THR A 13 -3.25 -10.42 -10.39
C THR A 13 -3.07 -9.28 -9.38
N PHE A 14 -4.16 -8.53 -9.15
CA PHE A 14 -4.21 -7.44 -8.18
C PHE A 14 -5.05 -7.86 -6.97
N SER A 15 -4.47 -7.77 -5.79
CA SER A 15 -5.15 -8.05 -4.52
C SER A 15 -5.37 -6.75 -3.75
N TYR A 16 -6.62 -6.50 -3.37
CA TYR A 16 -7.04 -5.36 -2.55
C TYR A 16 -7.46 -5.87 -1.16
N CYS A 17 -6.69 -5.52 -0.14
CA CYS A 17 -6.83 -6.07 1.22
C CYS A 17 -7.31 -5.03 2.24
N HIS A 18 -7.70 -5.52 3.43
CA HIS A 18 -8.22 -4.73 4.55
C HIS A 18 -9.52 -3.97 4.25
N LEU A 19 -10.32 -4.43 3.29
CA LEU A 19 -11.58 -3.80 2.95
C LEU A 19 -12.58 -3.86 4.12
N LYS A 20 -13.33 -2.78 4.32
CA LYS A 20 -14.50 -2.75 5.22
C LYS A 20 -15.67 -3.47 4.57
N GLU A 21 -15.92 -3.13 3.31
CA GLU A 21 -17.03 -3.60 2.49
C GLU A 21 -16.52 -3.75 1.05
N PHE A 22 -17.11 -4.65 0.29
CA PHE A 22 -16.79 -4.90 -1.11
C PHE A 22 -18.06 -5.31 -1.85
N ASP A 23 -18.10 -5.19 -3.16
CA ASP A 23 -19.29 -5.63 -3.90
C ASP A 23 -19.37 -7.16 -3.88
N HIS A 24 -20.30 -7.69 -3.09
CA HIS A 24 -20.51 -9.13 -2.97
C HIS A 24 -20.86 -9.80 -4.31
N LYS A 25 -21.35 -9.04 -5.30
CA LYS A 25 -21.62 -9.54 -6.65
C LYS A 25 -20.36 -9.90 -7.42
N LEU A 26 -19.18 -9.51 -6.95
CA LEU A 26 -17.88 -9.84 -7.56
C LEU A 26 -17.33 -11.16 -7.01
N ILE A 27 -17.78 -11.62 -5.85
CA ILE A 27 -17.26 -12.83 -5.18
C ILE A 27 -17.55 -14.08 -6.00
N GLY A 28 -16.51 -14.83 -6.35
CA GLY A 28 -16.63 -16.11 -7.06
C GLY A 28 -17.22 -16.00 -8.47
N THR A 29 -17.35 -14.78 -9.00
CA THR A 29 -17.89 -14.54 -10.35
C THR A 29 -16.75 -14.29 -11.33
N LYS A 30 -16.93 -14.71 -12.60
CA LYS A 30 -16.07 -14.31 -13.72
C LYS A 30 -16.44 -12.92 -14.27
N LYS A 31 -17.00 -12.04 -13.43
CA LYS A 31 -17.42 -10.72 -13.89
C LYS A 31 -16.20 -9.86 -14.19
N GLU A 32 -16.23 -9.25 -15.36
CA GLU A 32 -15.26 -8.24 -15.75
C GLU A 32 -15.59 -6.91 -15.06
N VAL A 33 -14.56 -6.23 -14.58
CA VAL A 33 -14.63 -4.86 -14.06
C VAL A 33 -13.69 -3.99 -14.89
N LYS A 34 -13.99 -2.70 -15.00
CA LYS A 34 -13.15 -1.72 -15.68
C LYS A 34 -12.37 -0.90 -14.66
N ALA A 35 -11.23 -0.35 -15.09
CA ALA A 35 -10.48 0.59 -14.28
C ALA A 35 -11.36 1.80 -13.92
N GLY A 36 -11.43 2.14 -12.63
CA GLY A 36 -12.30 3.19 -12.10
C GLY A 36 -13.63 2.68 -11.53
N ASP A 37 -14.00 1.41 -11.76
CA ASP A 37 -15.19 0.84 -11.14
C ASP A 37 -15.03 0.72 -9.62
N LEU A 38 -16.10 1.05 -8.88
CA LEU A 38 -16.13 0.86 -7.44
C LEU A 38 -16.25 -0.63 -7.09
N ILE A 39 -15.19 -1.20 -6.54
CA ILE A 39 -15.15 -2.62 -6.12
C ILE A 39 -15.25 -2.81 -4.60
N GLY A 40 -15.08 -1.75 -3.81
CA GLY A 40 -15.20 -1.78 -2.36
C GLY A 40 -14.71 -0.53 -1.66
N TYR A 41 -14.72 -0.58 -0.33
CA TYR A 41 -14.33 0.49 0.57
C TYR A 41 -13.22 0.03 1.52
N THR A 42 -12.21 0.86 1.71
CA THR A 42 -11.10 0.60 2.64
C THR A 42 -11.59 0.49 4.09
N GLY A 43 -10.91 -0.34 4.87
CA GLY A 43 -11.16 -0.53 6.29
C GLY A 43 -9.92 -1.02 7.01
N SER A 44 -10.13 -1.89 7.98
CA SER A 44 -9.10 -2.48 8.82
C SER A 44 -9.38 -3.96 9.08
N SER A 45 -9.89 -4.71 8.08
CA SER A 45 -10.19 -6.14 8.25
C SER A 45 -8.93 -7.02 8.19
N GLY A 46 -9.04 -8.27 8.64
CA GLY A 46 -7.92 -9.22 8.66
C GLY A 46 -6.87 -8.89 9.73
N ASN A 47 -5.60 -9.02 9.40
CA ASN A 47 -4.47 -8.72 10.31
C ASN A 47 -4.28 -7.21 10.57
N ALA A 48 -5.00 -6.32 9.88
CA ALA A 48 -5.05 -4.90 10.20
C ALA A 48 -6.11 -4.55 11.26
N LYS A 49 -6.87 -5.53 11.76
CA LYS A 49 -7.94 -5.29 12.74
C LYS A 49 -7.37 -4.75 14.05
N GLY A 50 -7.93 -3.63 14.50
CA GLY A 50 -7.44 -2.91 15.69
C GLY A 50 -6.30 -1.93 15.40
N SER A 51 -5.84 -1.82 14.16
CA SER A 51 -4.97 -0.72 13.72
C SER A 51 -5.76 0.58 13.65
N ASP A 52 -5.18 1.66 14.16
CA ASP A 52 -5.71 3.03 14.00
C ASP A 52 -5.41 3.66 12.65
N SER A 53 -4.80 2.89 11.77
CA SER A 53 -4.56 3.25 10.39
C SER A 53 -5.38 2.31 9.50
N PRO A 54 -6.68 2.59 9.28
CA PRO A 54 -7.41 1.98 8.18
C PRO A 54 -6.69 2.33 6.87
N HIS A 55 -6.21 1.32 6.17
CA HIS A 55 -5.40 1.51 4.97
C HIS A 55 -5.72 0.44 3.95
N LEU A 56 -5.44 0.75 2.69
CA LEU A 56 -5.51 -0.22 1.62
C LEU A 56 -4.15 -0.89 1.49
N HIS A 57 -4.10 -2.20 1.68
CA HIS A 57 -2.95 -2.99 1.27
C HIS A 57 -3.18 -3.48 -0.16
N ILE A 58 -2.27 -3.13 -1.07
CA ILE A 58 -2.32 -3.54 -2.46
C ILE A 58 -1.14 -4.44 -2.77
N GLU A 59 -1.40 -5.56 -3.43
CA GLU A 59 -0.39 -6.51 -3.84
C GLU A 59 -0.58 -6.86 -5.31
N ILE A 60 0.51 -6.87 -6.06
CA ILE A 60 0.53 -7.25 -7.48
C ILE A 60 1.42 -8.48 -7.62
N ARG A 61 0.90 -9.49 -8.32
CA ARG A 61 1.62 -10.74 -8.63
C ARG A 61 1.54 -11.08 -10.10
N SER A 62 2.51 -11.85 -10.56
CA SER A 62 2.38 -12.55 -11.85
C SER A 62 1.45 -13.76 -11.73
N ILE A 63 0.80 -14.13 -12.84
CA ILE A 63 -0.16 -15.25 -12.90
C ILE A 63 0.42 -16.57 -12.37
N GLY A 64 -0.41 -17.38 -11.70
CA GLY A 64 -0.01 -18.68 -11.13
C GLY A 64 0.74 -18.54 -9.81
N ALA A 65 0.49 -17.44 -9.09
CA ALA A 65 1.00 -17.17 -7.75
C ALA A 65 -0.12 -16.82 -6.76
N GLU A 66 -1.37 -16.96 -7.18
CA GLU A 66 -2.54 -16.68 -6.38
C GLU A 66 -2.55 -17.61 -5.15
N GLY A 67 -2.72 -17.05 -3.96
CA GLY A 67 -2.77 -17.83 -2.73
C GLY A 67 -1.43 -18.42 -2.26
N LEU A 68 -0.33 -18.24 -3.01
CA LEU A 68 1.00 -18.59 -2.51
C LEU A 68 1.40 -17.61 -1.40
N GLY A 69 1.58 -18.13 -0.19
CA GLY A 69 2.18 -17.37 0.91
C GLY A 69 3.61 -16.90 0.55
N GLY A 70 4.20 -16.03 1.37
CA GLY A 70 5.58 -15.59 1.18
C GLY A 70 5.73 -14.43 0.18
N LEU A 71 6.95 -14.23 -0.34
CA LEU A 71 7.33 -13.12 -1.24
C LEU A 71 7.37 -13.54 -2.72
N ASP A 72 7.09 -14.80 -3.02
CA ASP A 72 7.25 -15.36 -4.35
C ASP A 72 6.37 -14.65 -5.37
N LYS A 73 6.99 -14.25 -6.48
CA LYS A 73 6.33 -13.62 -7.64
C LYS A 73 5.58 -12.32 -7.32
N LYS A 74 5.82 -11.70 -6.15
CA LYS A 74 5.35 -10.35 -5.85
C LYS A 74 6.13 -9.33 -6.65
N ILE A 75 5.41 -8.38 -7.21
CA ILE A 75 5.98 -7.27 -7.97
C ILE A 75 5.82 -6.01 -7.13
N ASN A 76 6.83 -5.14 -7.15
CA ASN A 76 6.73 -3.83 -6.52
C ASN A 76 5.57 -3.04 -7.17
N PRO A 77 4.49 -2.70 -6.44
CA PRO A 77 3.36 -2.02 -7.05
C PRO A 77 3.70 -0.64 -7.61
N ALA A 78 4.77 0.01 -7.12
CA ALA A 78 5.26 1.28 -7.65
C ALA A 78 5.70 1.22 -9.12
N CYS A 79 5.90 0.03 -9.69
CA CYS A 79 6.13 -0.12 -11.12
C CYS A 79 4.85 0.05 -11.97
N PHE A 80 3.66 -0.02 -11.36
CA PHE A 80 2.35 0.09 -12.02
C PHE A 80 1.62 1.39 -11.72
N PHE A 81 2.01 2.08 -10.65
CA PHE A 81 1.48 3.38 -10.32
C PHE A 81 2.41 4.47 -10.83
N ASP A 82 1.87 5.37 -11.64
CA ASP A 82 2.47 6.68 -11.82
C ASP A 82 2.22 7.49 -10.55
N PHE A 83 3.00 7.17 -9.52
CA PHE A 83 3.00 7.97 -8.32
C PHE A 83 3.55 9.33 -8.69
N LYS A 84 2.71 10.36 -8.62
CA LYS A 84 3.16 11.74 -8.53
C LYS A 84 3.83 11.96 -7.17
N TYR A 85 5.00 11.35 -6.98
CA TYR A 85 5.92 11.79 -5.95
C TYR A 85 6.40 13.19 -6.33
N PRO A 86 6.72 14.07 -5.37
CA PRO A 86 7.68 15.12 -5.67
C PRO A 86 8.97 14.41 -6.09
N SER A 87 9.23 14.38 -7.40
CA SER A 87 10.21 13.56 -8.09
C SER A 87 11.67 13.79 -7.68
N ASN A 88 11.90 14.65 -6.67
CA ASN A 88 13.19 15.21 -6.32
C ASN A 88 13.58 14.95 -4.85
N GLU A 89 12.66 14.46 -4.00
CA GLU A 89 12.89 14.39 -2.54
C GLU A 89 13.01 12.95 -2.00
N ILE A 90 12.56 11.95 -2.75
CA ILE A 90 12.45 10.58 -2.24
C ILE A 90 13.05 9.61 -3.25
N ALA A 91 14.22 9.06 -2.94
CA ALA A 91 14.82 8.00 -3.73
C ALA A 91 13.89 6.77 -3.74
N PRO A 92 13.49 6.25 -4.91
CA PRO A 92 12.47 5.19 -5.03
C PRO A 92 12.90 3.81 -4.48
N CYS A 93 14.06 3.70 -3.82
CA CYS A 93 14.61 2.41 -3.41
C CYS A 93 15.39 2.39 -2.10
N ASN A 94 15.46 3.48 -1.34
CA ASN A 94 16.00 3.41 0.02
C ASN A 94 14.92 2.79 0.90
N LYS A 95 14.97 1.46 1.04
CA LYS A 95 14.21 0.74 2.06
C LYS A 95 14.48 1.46 3.38
N TRP A 96 13.46 2.12 3.90
CA TRP A 96 13.48 2.62 5.25
C TRP A 96 13.27 1.39 6.14
N SER A 97 14.34 0.62 6.32
CA SER A 97 14.25 -0.81 6.66
C SER A 97 13.98 -1.08 8.14
N ASP A 98 14.20 -0.11 9.03
CA ASP A 98 14.43 -0.45 10.44
C ASP A 98 13.75 0.45 11.48
N HIS A 99 12.80 1.28 11.08
CA HIS A 99 12.12 2.20 12.01
C HIS A 99 10.69 1.74 12.29
N LYS A 100 10.56 0.80 13.24
CA LYS A 100 9.30 0.11 13.59
C LYS A 100 8.52 0.80 14.71
N SER A 101 9.03 1.90 15.26
CA SER A 101 8.42 2.56 16.41
C SER A 101 7.78 3.90 16.05
N ILE A 102 6.82 4.31 16.88
CA ILE A 102 6.20 5.63 16.78
C ILE A 102 7.22 6.76 16.99
N ASP A 103 8.26 6.52 17.79
CA ASP A 103 9.32 7.49 18.02
C ASP A 103 10.15 7.74 16.76
N ASP A 104 10.39 6.69 15.98
CA ASP A 104 11.08 6.83 14.71
C ASP A 104 10.25 7.60 13.68
N PHE A 105 8.93 7.44 13.68
CA PHE A 105 8.02 8.19 12.80
C PHE A 105 8.12 9.71 13.01
N PHE A 106 8.25 10.15 14.26
CA PHE A 106 8.40 11.57 14.61
C PHE A 106 9.85 12.06 14.65
N SER A 107 10.83 11.16 14.50
CA SER A 107 12.25 11.49 14.56
C SER A 107 12.72 12.28 13.34
N ASP A 108 13.71 13.16 13.52
CA ASP A 108 14.43 13.80 12.40
C ASP A 108 15.17 12.79 11.51
N LYS A 109 15.37 11.55 11.98
CA LYS A 109 15.89 10.44 11.17
C LYS A 109 14.90 9.94 10.13
N ASN A 110 13.62 10.31 10.23
CA ASN A 110 12.62 10.02 9.21
C ASN A 110 12.77 11.00 8.03
N PRO A 111 13.30 10.55 6.88
CA PRO A 111 13.48 11.43 5.73
C PRO A 111 12.14 11.88 5.14
N TYR A 112 11.04 11.21 5.51
CA TYR A 112 9.69 11.51 5.07
C TYR A 112 8.91 12.39 6.05
N LYS A 113 9.47 12.75 7.21
CA LYS A 113 8.73 13.45 8.28
C LYS A 113 8.06 14.73 7.78
N GLU A 114 8.81 15.61 7.12
CA GLU A 114 8.30 16.89 6.63
C GLU A 114 7.33 16.70 5.45
N TYR A 115 7.61 15.77 4.55
CA TYR A 115 6.71 15.43 3.45
C TYR A 115 5.35 14.94 3.97
N ILE A 116 5.36 14.02 4.95
CA ILE A 116 4.16 13.48 5.58
C ILE A 116 3.40 14.59 6.32
N LYS A 117 4.09 15.39 7.13
CA LYS A 117 3.48 16.51 7.86
C LYS A 117 2.82 17.53 6.93
N THR A 118 3.43 17.80 5.77
CA THR A 118 2.94 18.78 4.80
C THR A 118 1.78 18.28 3.96
N ASN A 119 1.84 17.02 3.49
CA ASN A 119 0.86 16.49 2.53
C ASN A 119 -0.24 15.63 3.18
N PHE A 120 -0.03 15.20 4.43
CA PHE A 120 -0.92 14.34 5.19
C PHE A 120 -1.09 14.88 6.62
N THR A 121 -1.32 16.20 6.74
CA THR A 121 -1.35 16.92 8.02
C THR A 121 -2.39 16.35 8.98
N GLU A 122 -3.60 16.04 8.50
CA GLU A 122 -4.65 15.47 9.34
C GLU A 122 -4.24 14.12 9.96
N GLN A 123 -3.60 13.26 9.17
CA GLN A 123 -3.09 11.97 9.63
C GLN A 123 -1.91 12.16 10.58
N TYR A 124 -0.98 13.07 10.26
CA TYR A 124 0.16 13.39 11.12
C TYR A 124 -0.31 13.87 12.51
N ASP A 125 -1.24 14.82 12.54
CA ASP A 125 -1.78 15.41 13.76
C ASP A 125 -2.58 14.40 14.58
N TYR A 126 -3.37 13.54 13.92
CA TYR A 126 -4.08 12.44 14.58
C TYR A 126 -3.11 11.52 15.33
N VAL A 127 -2.03 11.09 14.66
CA VAL A 127 -1.01 10.21 15.24
C VAL A 127 -0.26 10.95 16.36
N ALA A 128 0.11 12.21 16.18
CA ALA A 128 0.79 13.03 17.19
C ALA A 128 -0.05 13.17 18.46
N LYS A 129 -1.33 13.51 18.31
CA LYS A 129 -2.29 13.63 19.42
C LYS A 129 -2.46 12.30 20.15
N LYS A 130 -2.62 11.19 19.42
CA LYS A 130 -2.81 9.87 20.01
C LYS A 130 -1.63 9.45 20.88
N TYR A 131 -0.41 9.68 20.41
CA TYR A 131 0.82 9.26 21.10
C TYR A 131 1.46 10.38 21.96
N LYS A 132 0.72 11.49 22.18
CA LYS A 132 1.16 12.63 23.00
C LYS A 132 2.50 13.24 22.54
N LYS A 133 2.77 13.21 21.25
CA LYS A 133 3.91 13.88 20.63
C LYS A 133 3.44 15.27 20.23
N LYS A 134 3.90 16.31 20.94
CA LYS A 134 3.66 17.72 20.65
C LYS A 134 4.99 18.39 20.33
#